data_AF-A0A3D4PMD6-F1
#
_entry.id   AF-A0A3D4PMD6-F1
#
_cell.length_a   1.000
_cell.length_b   1.000
_cell.length_c   1.000
_cell.angle_alpha   90.00
_cell.angle_beta   90.00
_cell.angle_gamma   90.00
#
_symmetry.space_group_name_H-M   'P 1'
#
loop_
_entity.id
_entity.type
_entity.pdbx_description
1 polymer ?
#
loop_
_entity_poly.entity_id
_entity_poly.type
_entity_poly.pdbx_seq_one_letter_code
_entity_poly.pdbx_strand_id
1 'polypeptide(L)' 'QPNMHELIRKHVKRLLNDYIQSPILIDGLDAYIVPPGLGNESGVLGAFALAKHLHG' A
#
# COMPACT_ATOMS: atom_id res chain seq x y z
N GLN A 1 -8.06 2.80 -19.36
CA GLN A 1 -7.43 1.48 -19.12
C GLN A 1 -7.30 1.31 -17.61
N PRO A 2 -7.50 0.12 -17.00
CA PRO A 2 -7.37 -0.03 -15.56
C PRO A 2 -5.94 0.29 -15.11
N ASN A 3 -5.80 1.13 -14.10
CA ASN A 3 -4.51 1.57 -13.55
C ASN A 3 -3.85 0.36 -12.84
N MET A 4 -2.51 0.27 -12.82
CA MET A 4 -1.76 -0.87 -12.22
C MET A 4 -2.30 -1.32 -10.84
N HIS A 5 -2.61 -0.36 -9.97
CA HIS A 5 -3.14 -0.62 -8.62
C HIS A 5 -4.49 -1.34 -8.63
N GLU A 6 -5.34 -1.08 -9.62
CA GLU A 6 -6.63 -1.76 -9.77
C GLU A 6 -6.43 -3.25 -10.10
N LEU A 7 -5.46 -3.56 -10.96
CA LEU A 7 -5.11 -4.94 -11.28
C LEU A 7 -4.59 -5.67 -10.04
N ILE A 8 -3.68 -5.04 -9.28
CA ILE A 8 -3.15 -5.61 -8.04
C ILE A 8 -4.29 -5.91 -7.06
N ARG A 9 -5.20 -4.96 -6.81
CA ARG A 9 -6.36 -5.17 -5.92
C ARG A 9 -7.22 -6.36 -6.35
N LYS A 10 -7.52 -6.48 -7.65
CA LYS A 10 -8.25 -7.64 -8.21
C LYS A 10 -7.51 -8.95 -7.98
N HIS A 11 -6.20 -8.98 -8.22
CA HIS A 11 -5.40 -10.19 -8.02
C HIS A 11 -5.30 -10.58 -6.54
N VAL A 12 -5.16 -9.63 -5.62
CA VAL A 12 -5.14 -9.88 -4.18
C VAL A 12 -6.46 -10.50 -3.71
N LYS A 13 -7.61 -9.90 -4.07
CA LYS A 13 -8.93 -10.44 -3.73
C LYS A 13 -9.12 -11.87 -4.24
N ARG A 14 -8.71 -12.12 -5.49
CA ARG A 14 -8.78 -13.46 -6.12
C ARG A 14 -7.85 -14.48 -5.46
N LEU A 15 -6.62 -14.10 -5.11
CA LEU A 15 -5.66 -15.03 -4.52
C LEU A 15 -6.03 -15.41 -3.08
N LEU A 16 -6.59 -14.47 -2.33
CA LEU A 16 -7.02 -14.74 -0.96
C LEU A 16 -8.31 -15.56 -0.92
N ASN A 17 -9.21 -15.42 -1.91
CA ASN A 17 -10.41 -16.26 -2.07
C ASN A 17 -11.14 -16.53 -0.74
N ASP A 18 -11.41 -15.46 0.00
CA ASP A 18 -12.09 -15.47 1.31
C ASP A 18 -11.41 -16.26 2.43
N TYR A 19 -10.15 -16.69 2.25
CA TYR A 19 -9.35 -17.32 3.30
C TYR A 19 -9.15 -16.41 4.52
N ILE A 20 -9.06 -15.10 4.28
CA ILE A 20 -9.02 -14.08 5.33
C ILE A 20 -10.27 -13.21 5.20
N GLN A 21 -11.18 -13.33 6.18
CA GLN A 21 -12.40 -12.52 6.24
C GLN A 21 -12.12 -11.25 7.07
N SER A 22 -11.65 -10.21 6.39
CA SER A 22 -11.39 -8.89 6.96
C SER A 22 -12.16 -7.83 6.18
N PRO A 23 -12.79 -6.83 6.85
CA PRO A 23 -13.47 -5.71 6.17
C PRO A 23 -12.57 -4.99 5.15
N ILE A 24 -11.27 -4.93 5.42
CA ILE A 24 -10.27 -4.33 4.53
C ILE A 24 -10.20 -5.06 3.18
N LEU A 25 -10.35 -6.39 3.17
CA LEU A 25 -10.23 -7.21 1.97
C LEU A 25 -11.54 -7.30 1.19
N ILE A 26 -12.67 -7.14 1.88
CA ILE A 26 -14.01 -7.21 1.28
C ILE A 26 -14.27 -5.91 0.51
N ASP A 27 -14.11 -4.76 1.18
CA ASP A 27 -14.53 -3.44 0.66
C ASP A 27 -13.46 -2.34 0.77
N GLY A 28 -12.36 -2.55 1.50
CA GLY A 28 -11.37 -1.49 1.82
C GLY A 28 -10.05 -1.51 1.03
N LEU A 29 -9.95 -2.33 -0.02
CA LEU A 29 -8.67 -2.55 -0.73
C LEU A 29 -8.16 -1.30 -1.48
N ASP A 30 -9.05 -0.36 -1.78
CA ASP A 30 -8.72 0.91 -2.41
C ASP A 30 -8.01 1.88 -1.47
N ALA A 31 -8.34 1.84 -0.18
CA ALA A 31 -7.68 2.58 0.89
C ALA A 31 -6.45 1.84 1.46
N TYR A 32 -6.37 0.52 1.26
CA TYR A 32 -5.26 -0.30 1.77
C TYR A 32 -4.09 -0.42 0.78
N ILE A 33 -4.38 -0.66 -0.50
CA ILE A 33 -3.38 -0.73 -1.57
C ILE A 33 -3.40 0.60 -2.32
N VAL A 34 -2.58 1.54 -1.87
CA VAL A 34 -2.52 2.92 -2.37
C VAL A 34 -1.15 3.25 -2.97
N PRO A 35 -1.06 4.28 -3.81
CA PRO A 35 0.24 4.85 -4.20
C PRO A 35 1.02 5.33 -2.97
N PRO A 36 2.37 5.44 -3.05
CA PRO A 36 3.17 5.98 -1.97
C PRO A 36 2.77 7.42 -1.63
N GLY A 37 2.53 7.69 -0.35
CA GLY A 37 2.05 9.01 0.10
C GLY A 37 3.06 10.16 -0.11
N LEU A 38 4.35 9.84 -0.17
CA LEU A 38 5.43 10.79 -0.49
C LEU A 38 5.91 10.66 -1.94
N GLY A 39 5.15 9.95 -2.79
CA GLY A 39 5.49 9.76 -4.19
C GLY A 39 6.87 9.15 -4.39
N ASN A 40 7.59 9.68 -5.39
CA ASN A 40 8.93 9.21 -5.78
C ASN A 40 10.01 9.47 -4.72
N GLU A 41 9.75 10.36 -3.75
CA GLU A 41 10.71 10.75 -2.73
C GLU A 41 10.59 9.93 -1.45
N SER A 42 9.66 8.97 -1.39
CA SER A 42 9.42 8.13 -0.22
C SER A 42 10.68 7.47 0.33
N GLY A 43 11.63 7.09 -0.54
CA GLY A 43 12.91 6.51 -0.13
C GLY A 43 13.84 7.53 0.54
N VAL A 44 14.13 8.65 -0.12
CA VAL A 44 15.07 9.65 0.40
C VAL A 44 14.54 10.33 1.66
N LEU A 45 13.23 10.60 1.72
CA LEU A 45 12.59 11.16 2.91
C LEU A 45 12.61 10.17 4.09
N GLY A 46 12.48 8.87 3.82
CA GLY A 46 12.69 7.83 4.82
C GLY A 46 14.10 7.82 5.39
N ALA A 47 15.12 7.99 4.55
CA ALA A 47 16.51 8.08 5.00
C ALA A 47 16.78 9.31 5.88
N PHE A 48 16.22 10.48 5.52
CA PHE A 48 16.32 11.67 6.37
C PHE A 48 15.58 11.51 7.70
N ALA A 49 14.39 10.89 7.69
CA ALA A 49 13.65 10.61 8.91
C ALA A 49 14.45 9.69 9.85
N LEU A 50 15.14 8.67 9.29
CA LEU A 50 16.00 7.78 10.06
C LEU A 50 17.18 8.55 10.70
N ALA A 51 17.87 9.41 9.95
CA ALA A 51 18.95 10.23 10.49
C ALA A 51 18.47 11.16 11.62
N LYS A 52 17.29 11.79 11.44
CA LYS A 52 16.67 12.62 12.49
C LYS A 52 16.34 11.81 13.75
N HIS A 53 15.88 10.57 13.60
CA HIS A 53 15.57 9.70 14.74
C HIS A 53 16.82 9.28 15.53
N LEU A 54 17.95 9.07 14.84
CA LEU A 54 19.20 8.64 15.47
C LEU A 54 19.99 9.78 16.13
N HIS A 55 19.73 11.03 15.74
CA HIS A 55 20.42 12.22 16.24
C HIS A 55 19.56 13.08 17.19
N GLY A 56 18.37 12.58 17.55
CA GLY A 56 17.40 13.25 18.42
C GLY A 56 17.28 12.62 19.80
#